data_AF-A0A353GKQ3-F1
#
_entry.id   AF-A0A353GKQ3-F1
#
_cell.length_a   1.000
_cell.length_b   1.000
_cell.length_c   1.000
_cell.angle_alpha   90.00
_cell.angle_beta   90.00
_cell.angle_gamma   90.00
#
_symmetry.space_group_name_H-M   'P 1'
#
loop_
_entity.id
_entity.type
_entity.pdbx_description
1 polymer ?
#
loop_
_entity_poly.entity_id
_entity_poly.type
_entity_poly.pdbx_seq_one_letter_code
_entity_poly.pdbx_strand_id
1 'polypeptide(L)'
;MMKPFFAKGKTLARNLTQAASAGSQLLPIDTPSDFAVGDRIFCAESGAGLEYLGVVLQVNTASLEVSLPLKITKTVAATLWRPSYAFQWSRVLESSSHTTYQNGMVVERAVGGALWPVRTADPTHQQTLSFHALPLSSFNVFRAWLDTAVRSGLDEFTWVSENGEVARVRLLDADFKEVDTCVKSINLSLPLAVLQEGGYA
;
A
#
# COMPACT_ATOMS: atom_id res chain seq x y z
N MET A 1 3.74 2.13 -16.31
CA MET A 1 3.10 1.21 -15.34
C MET A 1 3.95 1.22 -14.08
N MET A 2 3.34 1.43 -12.91
CA MET A 2 4.06 1.47 -11.64
C MET A 2 4.30 0.04 -11.15
N LYS A 3 5.40 -0.18 -10.41
CA LYS A 3 5.65 -1.49 -9.76
C LYS A 3 5.02 -1.50 -8.37
N PRO A 4 4.52 -2.66 -7.90
CA PRO A 4 3.90 -2.76 -6.58
C PRO A 4 4.84 -2.27 -5.50
N PHE A 5 4.28 -1.52 -4.56
CA PHE A 5 5.03 -0.84 -3.52
C PHE A 5 4.44 -1.14 -2.15
N PHE A 6 5.33 -1.35 -1.18
CA PHE A 6 4.99 -1.69 0.19
C PHE A 6 5.61 -0.65 1.11
N ALA A 7 4.82 -0.14 2.05
CA ALA A 7 5.24 0.91 2.95
C ALA A 7 4.69 0.73 4.36
N LYS A 8 5.40 1.27 5.35
CA LYS A 8 4.91 1.34 6.73
C LYS A 8 5.48 2.51 7.49
N GLY A 9 4.64 3.07 8.37
CA GLY A 9 5.02 4.13 9.30
C GLY A 9 5.20 5.48 8.60
N LYS A 10 5.02 6.58 9.33
CA LYS A 10 5.14 7.93 8.77
C LYS A 10 6.36 8.64 9.35
N THR A 11 7.16 9.26 8.49
CA THR A 11 8.23 10.18 8.88
C THR A 11 8.09 11.50 8.13
N LEU A 12 8.53 12.59 8.77
CA LEU A 12 8.63 13.92 8.19
C LEU A 12 7.32 14.39 7.52
N ALA A 13 6.26 14.49 8.33
CA ALA A 13 4.98 15.01 7.88
C ALA A 13 5.02 16.54 7.71
N ARG A 14 4.66 17.04 6.53
CA ARG A 14 4.57 18.47 6.21
C ARG A 14 3.27 18.76 5.46
N ASN A 15 2.66 19.90 5.74
CA ASN A 15 1.45 20.29 5.03
C ASN A 15 1.79 21.07 3.77
N LEU A 16 0.88 21.04 2.79
CA LEU A 16 0.97 21.93 1.65
C LEU A 16 0.84 23.39 2.09
N THR A 17 1.66 24.28 1.54
CA THR A 17 1.55 25.72 1.82
C THR A 17 0.53 26.41 0.92
N GLN A 18 0.15 25.76 -0.19
CA GLN A 18 -0.89 26.23 -1.12
C GLN A 18 -1.68 25.02 -1.64
N ALA A 19 -2.91 25.23 -2.10
CA ALA A 19 -3.68 24.18 -2.74
C ALA A 19 -2.97 23.70 -4.01
N ALA A 20 -3.02 22.40 -4.27
CA ALA A 20 -2.43 21.77 -5.45
C ALA A 20 -3.52 21.10 -6.27
N SER A 21 -3.66 21.51 -7.52
CA SER A 21 -4.68 20.99 -8.43
C SER A 21 -4.42 19.54 -8.84
N ALA A 22 -5.48 18.82 -9.18
CA ALA A 22 -5.37 17.56 -9.91
C ALA A 22 -4.48 17.74 -11.16
N GLY A 23 -3.61 16.77 -11.42
CA GLY A 23 -2.58 16.83 -12.47
C GLY A 23 -1.26 17.46 -12.03
N SER A 24 -1.19 18.12 -10.88
CA SER A 24 0.05 18.76 -10.42
C SER A 24 1.09 17.73 -9.97
N GLN A 25 2.33 17.93 -10.42
CA GLN A 25 3.53 17.25 -9.91
C GLN A 25 4.37 18.15 -9.00
N LEU A 26 4.03 19.43 -8.89
CA LEU A 26 4.72 20.40 -8.04
C LEU A 26 3.87 20.62 -6.78
N LEU A 27 4.46 20.28 -5.64
CA LEU A 27 3.79 20.32 -4.35
C LEU A 27 4.42 21.42 -3.48
N PRO A 28 3.71 22.51 -3.21
CA PRO A 28 4.25 23.64 -2.46
C PRO A 28 4.35 23.30 -0.97
N ILE A 29 5.54 23.44 -0.37
CA ILE A 29 5.82 23.22 1.06
C ILE A 29 6.85 24.22 1.59
N ASP A 30 6.87 24.44 2.91
CA ASP A 30 7.73 25.41 3.58
C ASP A 30 9.15 24.88 3.89
N THR A 31 9.29 23.59 4.19
CA THR A 31 10.60 22.96 4.49
C THR A 31 10.95 21.80 3.56
N PRO A 32 11.14 22.06 2.24
CA PRO A 32 11.48 21.02 1.28
C PRO A 32 12.81 20.32 1.54
N SER A 33 13.72 20.95 2.30
CA SER A 33 14.98 20.36 2.76
C SER A 33 14.83 19.11 3.64
N ASP A 34 13.64 18.87 4.19
CA ASP A 34 13.35 17.64 4.94
C ASP A 34 13.24 16.40 4.03
N PHE A 35 13.14 16.62 2.72
CA PHE A 35 13.04 15.58 1.71
C PHE A 35 14.30 15.56 0.83
N ALA A 36 14.59 14.39 0.28
CA ALA A 36 15.67 14.18 -0.67
C ALA A 36 15.14 13.60 -1.99
N VAL A 37 15.88 13.82 -3.07
CA VAL A 37 15.61 13.16 -4.35
C VAL A 37 15.63 11.65 -4.16
N GLY A 38 14.61 10.97 -4.69
CA GLY A 38 14.38 9.53 -4.51
C GLY A 38 13.45 9.17 -3.34
N ASP A 39 13.13 10.11 -2.44
CA ASP A 39 12.20 9.87 -1.33
C ASP A 39 10.80 9.52 -1.85
N ARG A 40 10.15 8.58 -1.18
CA ARG A 40 8.80 8.10 -1.53
C ARG A 40 7.77 8.98 -0.82
N ILE A 41 6.80 9.51 -1.57
CA ILE A 41 5.86 10.50 -1.02
C ILE A 41 4.44 9.97 -1.06
N PHE A 42 3.75 10.10 0.08
CA PHE A 42 2.31 10.01 0.17
C PHE A 42 1.73 11.38 0.46
N CYS A 43 0.50 11.59 -0.01
CA CYS A 43 -0.29 12.77 0.28
C CYS A 43 -1.69 12.34 0.72
N ALA A 44 -2.20 12.90 1.81
CA ALA A 44 -3.60 12.73 2.16
C ALA A 44 -4.18 14.02 2.73
N GLU A 45 -5.48 14.16 2.55
CA GLU A 45 -6.29 15.18 3.17
C GLU A 45 -7.53 14.51 3.76
N SER A 46 -7.99 15.02 4.91
CA SER A 46 -9.18 14.48 5.57
C SER A 46 -10.39 14.55 4.62
N GLY A 47 -10.98 13.39 4.32
CA GLY A 47 -12.13 13.27 3.41
C GLY A 47 -11.79 13.26 1.92
N ALA A 48 -10.56 13.56 1.51
CA ALA A 48 -10.13 13.58 0.11
C ALA A 48 -9.18 12.42 -0.23
N GLY A 49 -9.17 11.32 0.53
CA GLY A 49 -8.43 10.11 0.18
C GLY A 49 -6.89 10.22 0.22
N LEU A 50 -6.26 9.06 0.31
CA LEU A 50 -4.81 8.89 0.32
C LEU A 50 -4.29 8.63 -1.10
N GLU A 51 -3.19 9.27 -1.44
CA GLU A 51 -2.51 9.09 -2.71
C GLU A 51 -1.02 8.83 -2.51
N TYR A 52 -0.49 7.94 -3.35
CA TYR A 52 0.95 7.74 -3.48
C TYR A 52 1.45 8.51 -4.70
N LEU A 53 2.40 9.41 -4.48
CA LEU A 53 2.89 10.35 -5.51
C LEU A 53 4.21 9.89 -6.15
N GLY A 54 4.65 8.67 -5.84
CA GLY A 54 5.89 8.11 -6.36
C GLY A 54 7.11 8.63 -5.62
N VAL A 55 8.15 9.01 -6.36
CA VAL A 55 9.41 9.55 -5.81
C VAL A 55 9.52 11.05 -5.98
N VAL A 56 10.26 11.71 -5.09
CA VAL A 56 10.77 13.07 -5.30
C VAL A 56 11.78 13.03 -6.44
N LEU A 57 11.50 13.79 -7.50
CA LEU A 57 12.39 13.99 -8.63
C LEU A 57 13.34 15.17 -8.37
N GLN A 58 12.84 16.22 -7.74
CA GLN A 58 13.59 17.43 -7.45
C GLN A 58 13.09 18.09 -6.17
N VAL A 59 14.03 18.63 -5.39
CA VAL A 59 13.77 19.42 -4.19
C VAL A 59 14.06 20.89 -4.55
N ASN A 60 13.01 21.71 -4.63
CA ASN A 60 13.12 23.13 -4.91
C ASN A 60 13.13 23.94 -3.60
N THR A 61 13.30 25.26 -3.71
CA THR A 61 13.36 26.16 -2.54
C THR A 61 12.06 26.24 -1.75
N ALA A 62 10.90 26.02 -2.38
CA ALA A 62 9.57 26.12 -1.76
C ALA A 62 8.59 25.03 -2.24
N SER A 63 9.10 23.95 -2.86
CA SER A 63 8.27 22.88 -3.39
C SER A 63 9.03 21.59 -3.61
N LEU A 64 8.30 20.49 -3.73
CA LEU A 64 8.80 19.21 -4.21
C LEU A 64 8.22 18.93 -5.59
N GLU A 65 9.05 18.44 -6.49
CA GLU A 65 8.60 17.82 -7.73
C GLU A 65 8.54 16.31 -7.55
N VAL A 66 7.40 15.69 -7.88
CA VAL A 66 7.15 14.27 -7.69
C VAL A 66 6.86 13.55 -9.01
N SER A 67 7.19 12.26 -9.06
CA SER A 67 7.09 11.48 -10.30
C SER A 67 5.67 11.21 -10.78
N LEU A 68 4.68 11.21 -9.88
CA LEU A 68 3.29 10.97 -10.24
C LEU A 68 2.45 12.21 -9.92
N PRO A 69 1.60 12.68 -10.86
CA PRO A 69 0.73 13.80 -10.60
C PRO A 69 -0.35 13.43 -9.59
N LEU A 70 -0.85 14.43 -8.86
CA LEU A 70 -2.06 14.30 -8.05
C LEU A 70 -3.24 13.84 -8.92
N LYS A 71 -3.99 12.84 -8.48
CA LYS A 71 -5.22 12.40 -9.14
C LYS A 71 -6.38 13.35 -8.84
N ILE A 72 -6.36 13.99 -7.67
CA ILE A 72 -7.40 14.92 -7.23
C ILE A 72 -6.79 16.17 -6.61
N THR A 73 -7.55 17.26 -6.62
CA THR A 73 -7.14 18.51 -5.99
C THR A 73 -7.02 18.35 -4.48
N LYS A 74 -5.95 18.90 -3.92
CA LYS A 74 -5.66 18.93 -2.48
C LYS A 74 -5.65 20.35 -1.97
N THR A 75 -6.21 20.58 -0.79
CA THR A 75 -6.15 21.89 -0.12
C THR A 75 -4.84 22.06 0.64
N VAL A 76 -4.64 23.25 1.24
CA VAL A 76 -3.52 23.54 2.13
C VAL A 76 -3.46 22.65 3.37
N ALA A 77 -4.56 21.97 3.74
CA ALA A 77 -4.58 21.05 4.87
C ALA A 77 -4.01 19.66 4.52
N ALA A 78 -3.71 19.39 3.26
CA ALA A 78 -3.16 18.11 2.84
C ALA A 78 -1.75 17.92 3.39
N THR A 79 -1.49 16.74 3.93
CA THR A 79 -0.21 16.38 4.53
C THR A 79 0.55 15.46 3.60
N LEU A 80 1.80 15.81 3.33
CA LEU A 80 2.83 14.99 2.71
C LEU A 80 3.65 14.29 3.78
N TRP A 81 4.04 13.04 3.55
CA TRP A 81 5.00 12.34 4.40
C TRP A 81 5.78 11.28 3.62
N ARG A 82 6.87 10.82 4.23
CA ARG A 82 7.62 9.66 3.76
C ARG A 82 7.26 8.42 4.58
N PRO A 83 7.26 7.24 3.97
CA PRO A 83 7.22 6.00 4.73
C PRO A 83 8.49 5.83 5.57
N SER A 84 8.37 5.30 6.80
CA SER A 84 9.54 4.92 7.60
C SER A 84 10.25 3.70 7.01
N TYR A 85 9.48 2.77 6.46
CA TYR A 85 9.96 1.58 5.76
C TYR A 85 9.31 1.50 4.39
N ALA A 86 10.11 1.23 3.36
CA ALA A 86 9.65 1.20 1.98
C ALA A 86 10.32 0.06 1.23
N PHE A 87 9.54 -0.67 0.44
CA PHE A 87 10.02 -1.70 -0.46
C PHE A 87 9.29 -1.63 -1.80
N GLN A 88 10.05 -1.68 -2.90
CA GLN A 88 9.52 -1.75 -4.25
C GLN A 88 10.20 -2.88 -5.00
N TRP A 89 9.43 -3.68 -5.73
CA TRP A 89 10.01 -4.69 -6.62
C TRP A 89 10.82 -4.04 -7.74
N SER A 90 11.94 -4.66 -8.11
CA SER A 90 12.86 -4.12 -9.12
C SER A 90 12.45 -4.43 -10.55
N ARG A 91 11.75 -5.54 -10.82
CA ARG A 91 11.46 -6.01 -12.19
C ARG A 91 10.12 -6.73 -12.38
N VAL A 92 9.34 -6.89 -11.33
CA VAL A 92 8.28 -7.91 -11.32
C VAL A 92 6.95 -7.20 -11.51
N LEU A 93 6.16 -7.72 -12.45
CA LEU A 93 4.77 -7.35 -12.63
C LEU A 93 3.91 -8.29 -11.77
N GLU A 94 2.98 -7.72 -11.02
CA GLU A 94 1.95 -8.48 -10.33
C GLU A 94 1.16 -9.28 -11.38
N SER A 95 1.22 -10.61 -11.32
CA SER A 95 0.69 -11.45 -12.40
C SER A 95 -0.82 -11.64 -12.34
N SER A 96 -1.38 -11.63 -11.13
CA SER A 96 -2.80 -11.72 -10.88
C SER A 96 -3.14 -11.35 -9.43
N SER A 97 -4.20 -10.56 -9.28
CA SER A 97 -4.90 -10.36 -8.01
C SER A 97 -6.17 -11.19 -8.02
N HIS A 98 -6.29 -12.16 -7.12
CA HIS A 98 -7.57 -12.83 -6.86
C HIS A 98 -8.23 -12.19 -5.65
N THR A 99 -9.44 -11.64 -5.85
CA THR A 99 -10.22 -11.01 -4.80
C THR A 99 -11.33 -11.93 -4.33
N THR A 100 -11.34 -12.25 -3.04
CA THR A 100 -12.44 -12.99 -2.41
C THR A 100 -13.15 -12.09 -1.41
N TYR A 101 -14.45 -11.94 -1.58
CA TYR A 101 -15.32 -11.29 -0.62
C TYR A 101 -16.00 -12.38 0.22
N GLN A 102 -15.62 -12.50 1.49
CA GLN A 102 -16.40 -13.30 2.43
C GLN A 102 -17.45 -12.40 3.06
N ASN A 103 -18.71 -12.62 2.68
CA ASN A 103 -19.83 -12.00 3.38
C ASN A 103 -19.87 -12.62 4.79
N GLY A 104 -19.58 -11.83 5.81
CA GLY A 104 -19.62 -12.23 7.22
C GLY A 104 -21.03 -12.49 7.78
N MET A 105 -22.01 -12.76 6.91
CA MET A 105 -23.39 -13.07 7.27
C MET A 105 -23.74 -14.48 6.83
N VAL A 106 -24.29 -15.25 7.76
CA VAL A 106 -25.01 -16.48 7.46
C VAL A 106 -26.47 -16.27 7.86
N VAL A 107 -27.39 -16.74 7.03
CA VAL A 107 -28.81 -16.77 7.39
C VAL A 107 -29.03 -18.07 8.15
N GLU A 108 -29.27 -17.96 9.46
CA GLU A 108 -29.60 -19.12 10.28
C GLU A 108 -31.12 -19.28 10.36
N ARG A 109 -31.57 -20.54 10.26
CA ARG A 109 -32.98 -20.90 10.43
C ARG A 109 -33.18 -21.47 11.82
N ALA A 110 -34.00 -20.83 12.65
CA ALA A 110 -34.39 -21.37 13.95
C ALA A 110 -35.27 -22.62 13.80
N VAL A 111 -35.22 -23.50 14.79
CA VAL A 111 -36.17 -24.60 14.97
C VAL A 111 -37.54 -23.97 15.26
N GLY A 112 -38.35 -23.81 14.21
CA GLY A 112 -39.60 -23.01 14.22
C GLY A 112 -39.85 -22.24 12.92
N GLY A 113 -38.85 -22.14 12.03
CA GLY A 113 -39.01 -21.61 10.67
C GLY A 113 -38.66 -20.14 10.48
N ALA A 114 -38.36 -19.41 11.55
CA ALA A 114 -37.87 -18.03 11.46
C ALA A 114 -36.43 -17.98 10.93
N LEU A 115 -36.16 -17.02 10.04
CA LEU A 115 -34.84 -16.73 9.48
C LEU A 115 -34.32 -15.45 10.12
N TRP A 116 -33.10 -15.47 10.63
CA TRP A 116 -32.45 -14.25 11.12
C TRP A 116 -31.01 -14.20 10.56
N PRO A 117 -30.55 -13.03 10.11
CA PRO A 117 -29.16 -12.86 9.73
C PRO A 117 -28.29 -12.92 10.99
N VAL A 118 -27.35 -13.84 11.02
CA VAL A 118 -26.34 -13.95 12.07
C VAL A 118 -25.01 -13.53 11.47
N ARG A 119 -24.37 -12.54 12.12
CA ARG A 119 -23.01 -12.13 11.76
C ARG A 119 -22.04 -13.18 12.29
N THR A 120 -21.47 -13.98 11.40
CA THR A 120 -20.57 -15.09 11.76
C THR A 120 -19.11 -14.67 11.72
N ALA A 121 -18.78 -13.61 10.98
CA ALA A 121 -17.45 -13.01 10.93
C ALA A 121 -17.53 -11.54 10.51
N ASP A 122 -16.44 -10.79 10.69
CA ASP A 122 -16.29 -9.51 9.99
C ASP A 122 -16.15 -9.78 8.48
N PRO A 123 -16.81 -9.00 7.60
CA PRO A 123 -16.61 -9.16 6.16
C PRO A 123 -15.14 -8.91 5.83
N THR A 124 -14.48 -9.96 5.35
CA THR A 124 -13.07 -9.92 4.98
C THR A 124 -12.96 -9.77 3.47
N HIS A 125 -12.40 -8.64 3.04
CA HIS A 125 -11.88 -8.48 1.69
C HIS A 125 -10.48 -9.11 1.67
N GLN A 126 -10.34 -10.24 1.00
CA GLN A 126 -9.07 -10.92 0.84
C GLN A 126 -8.55 -10.73 -0.57
N GLN A 127 -7.26 -10.42 -0.70
CA GLN A 127 -6.57 -10.30 -1.97
C GLN A 127 -5.31 -11.16 -1.94
N THR A 128 -5.11 -11.99 -2.96
CA THR A 128 -3.86 -12.74 -3.12
C THR A 128 -3.01 -12.09 -4.20
N LEU A 129 -1.82 -11.62 -3.84
CA LEU A 129 -0.83 -11.12 -4.80
C LEU A 129 0.06 -12.28 -5.23
N SER A 130 0.17 -12.51 -6.54
CA SER A 130 1.04 -13.55 -7.10
C SER A 130 2.20 -12.93 -7.86
N PHE A 131 3.40 -13.47 -7.62
CA PHE A 131 4.64 -13.09 -8.29
C PHE A 131 5.31 -14.35 -8.82
N HIS A 132 5.60 -14.38 -10.12
CA HIS A 132 6.25 -15.52 -10.76
C HIS A 132 7.72 -15.25 -11.04
N ALA A 133 8.54 -16.29 -10.90
CA ALA A 133 9.97 -16.28 -11.23
C ALA A 133 10.76 -15.11 -10.60
N LEU A 134 10.46 -14.77 -9.34
CA LEU A 134 11.19 -13.76 -8.58
C LEU A 134 12.66 -14.17 -8.41
N PRO A 135 13.64 -13.30 -8.70
CA PRO A 135 15.03 -13.57 -8.34
C PRO A 135 15.16 -13.78 -6.83
N LEU A 136 15.85 -14.84 -6.42
CA LEU A 136 16.02 -15.18 -5.00
C LEU A 136 16.61 -14.02 -4.18
N SER A 137 17.51 -13.23 -4.77
CA SER A 137 18.08 -12.04 -4.13
C SER A 137 17.02 -10.97 -3.84
N SER A 138 16.10 -10.70 -4.77
CA SER A 138 15.01 -9.74 -4.56
C SER A 138 14.02 -10.24 -3.52
N PHE A 139 13.72 -11.55 -3.52
CA PHE A 139 12.89 -12.17 -2.50
C PHE A 139 13.52 -12.04 -1.09
N ASN A 140 14.82 -12.29 -0.95
CA ASN A 140 15.50 -12.15 0.34
C ASN A 140 15.46 -10.71 0.88
N VAL A 141 15.56 -9.70 0.00
CA VAL A 141 15.40 -8.30 0.42
C VAL A 141 13.96 -8.02 0.87
N PHE A 142 12.96 -8.55 0.16
CA PHE A 142 11.57 -8.46 0.59
C PHE A 142 11.33 -9.13 1.94
N ARG A 143 11.88 -10.33 2.15
CA ARG A 143 11.77 -11.05 3.42
C ARG A 143 12.39 -10.26 4.57
N ALA A 144 13.60 -9.73 4.37
CA ALA A 144 14.24 -8.87 5.36
C ALA A 144 13.40 -7.61 5.66
N TRP A 145 12.75 -7.04 4.65
CA TRP A 145 11.81 -5.94 4.86
C TRP A 145 10.58 -6.38 5.67
N LEU A 146 9.97 -7.53 5.39
CA LEU A 146 8.84 -8.06 6.17
C LEU A 146 9.21 -8.30 7.64
N ASP A 147 10.38 -8.88 7.89
CA ASP A 147 10.86 -9.14 9.25
C ASP A 147 11.09 -7.83 10.01
N THR A 148 11.70 -6.84 9.37
CA THR A 148 12.04 -5.55 9.99
C THR A 148 10.82 -4.64 10.15
N ALA A 149 10.07 -4.44 9.08
CA ALA A 149 8.97 -3.48 9.04
C ALA A 149 7.70 -4.08 9.63
N VAL A 150 7.39 -5.35 9.36
CA VAL A 150 6.06 -5.93 9.61
C VAL A 150 6.07 -6.99 10.71
N ARG A 151 7.18 -7.16 11.44
CA ARG A 151 7.35 -8.19 12.47
C ARG A 151 6.93 -9.58 11.96
N SER A 152 7.48 -9.95 10.80
CA SER A 152 7.18 -11.20 10.09
C SER A 152 5.70 -11.38 9.71
N GLY A 153 5.03 -10.26 9.38
CA GLY A 153 3.67 -10.26 8.82
C GLY A 153 2.54 -10.10 9.82
N LEU A 154 2.86 -9.98 11.12
CA LEU A 154 1.86 -9.78 12.18
C LEU A 154 1.26 -8.37 12.16
N ASP A 155 2.02 -7.40 11.67
CA ASP A 155 1.57 -6.01 11.64
C ASP A 155 0.89 -5.63 10.32
N GLU A 156 0.14 -4.54 10.40
CA GLU A 156 -0.42 -3.88 9.22
C GLU A 156 0.67 -3.13 8.45
N PHE A 157 0.50 -3.06 7.14
CA PHE A 157 1.32 -2.28 6.23
C PHE A 157 0.47 -1.71 5.10
N THR A 158 1.05 -0.78 4.35
CA THR A 158 0.43 -0.16 3.19
C THR A 158 0.91 -0.88 1.94
N TRP A 159 -0.02 -1.33 1.10
CA TRP A 159 0.25 -1.81 -0.24
C TRP A 159 -0.24 -0.78 -1.26
N VAL A 160 0.54 -0.58 -2.31
CA VAL A 160 0.18 0.23 -3.45
C VAL A 160 0.25 -0.62 -4.71
N SER A 161 -0.90 -0.74 -5.39
CA SER A 161 -1.05 -1.52 -6.62
C SER A 161 -0.33 -0.87 -7.81
N GLU A 162 -0.19 -1.59 -8.91
CA GLU A 162 0.40 -1.05 -10.15
C GLU A 162 -0.39 0.13 -10.76
N ASN A 163 -1.68 0.23 -10.42
CA ASN A 163 -2.58 1.31 -10.80
C ASN A 163 -2.52 2.52 -9.84
N GLY A 164 -1.72 2.41 -8.77
CA GLY A 164 -1.59 3.43 -7.75
C GLY A 164 -2.80 3.53 -6.84
N GLU A 165 -3.53 2.43 -6.64
CA GLU A 165 -4.49 2.30 -5.55
C GLU A 165 -3.71 2.00 -4.27
N VAL A 166 -4.09 2.65 -3.18
CA VAL A 166 -3.43 2.48 -1.89
C VAL A 166 -4.38 1.74 -0.97
N ALA A 167 -3.90 0.74 -0.25
CA ALA A 167 -4.69 0.02 0.73
C ALA A 167 -3.86 -0.28 1.98
N ARG A 168 -4.51 -0.19 3.14
CA ARG A 168 -3.99 -0.74 4.38
C ARG A 168 -4.34 -2.21 4.44
N VAL A 169 -3.33 -3.05 4.59
CA VAL A 169 -3.43 -4.50 4.51
C VAL A 169 -2.69 -5.18 5.66
N ARG A 170 -2.94 -6.47 5.84
CA ARG A 170 -2.17 -7.38 6.69
C ARG A 170 -1.99 -8.72 5.99
N LEU A 171 -0.91 -9.44 6.25
CA LEU A 171 -0.79 -10.82 5.80
C LEU A 171 -1.81 -11.70 6.54
N LEU A 172 -2.47 -12.60 5.82
CA LEU A 172 -3.40 -13.57 6.40
C LEU A 172 -2.66 -14.70 7.12
N ASP A 173 -1.51 -15.09 6.59
CA ASP A 173 -0.64 -16.12 7.14
C ASP A 173 0.77 -15.54 7.30
N ALA A 174 1.43 -15.87 8.42
CA ALA A 174 2.83 -15.50 8.65
C ALA A 174 3.79 -16.25 7.70
N ASP A 175 3.36 -17.43 7.23
CA ASP A 175 4.11 -18.27 6.28
C ASP A 175 3.60 -18.01 4.86
N PHE A 176 4.35 -17.22 4.08
CA PHE A 176 4.11 -17.10 2.64
C PHE A 176 4.47 -18.43 1.96
N LYS A 177 3.56 -18.97 1.16
CA LYS A 177 3.76 -20.26 0.48
C LYS A 177 4.78 -20.08 -0.66
N GLU A 178 5.95 -20.68 -0.51
CA GLU A 178 6.90 -20.87 -1.60
C GLU A 178 6.30 -21.93 -2.55
N VAL A 179 5.79 -21.51 -3.70
CA VAL A 179 5.01 -22.41 -4.56
C VAL A 179 5.92 -23.29 -5.42
N ASP A 180 7.08 -22.78 -5.83
CA ASP A 180 8.13 -23.52 -6.54
C ASP A 180 9.49 -22.82 -6.38
N THR A 181 10.53 -23.57 -6.05
CA THR A 181 11.92 -23.09 -6.04
C THR A 181 12.71 -23.77 -7.16
N CYS A 182 13.14 -22.99 -8.15
CA CYS A 182 14.28 -23.34 -8.99
C CYS A 182 15.52 -22.65 -8.42
N VAL A 183 16.73 -23.15 -8.69
CA VAL A 183 18.01 -22.71 -8.08
C VAL A 183 18.23 -21.18 -8.07
N LYS A 184 17.56 -20.42 -8.94
CA LYS A 184 17.69 -18.95 -9.04
C LYS A 184 16.39 -18.16 -8.88
N SER A 185 15.23 -18.82 -8.80
CA SER A 185 13.94 -18.13 -8.83
C SER A 185 12.87 -18.79 -7.97
N ILE A 186 11.97 -17.97 -7.42
CA ILE A 186 10.86 -18.39 -6.57
C ILE A 186 9.51 -17.88 -7.12
N ASN A 187 8.48 -18.71 -7.03
CA ASN A 187 7.09 -18.28 -7.15
C ASN A 187 6.54 -17.94 -5.76
N LEU A 188 6.03 -16.71 -5.60
CA LEU A 188 5.53 -16.18 -4.33
C LEU A 188 4.04 -15.88 -4.42
N SER A 189 3.29 -16.33 -3.43
CA SER A 189 1.89 -15.96 -3.22
C SER A 189 1.72 -15.30 -1.86
N LEU A 190 1.19 -14.07 -1.84
CA LEU A 190 0.96 -13.29 -0.63
C LEU A 190 -0.55 -13.13 -0.39
N PRO A 191 -1.16 -13.91 0.50
CA PRO A 191 -2.55 -13.73 0.89
C PRO A 191 -2.65 -12.54 1.87
N LEU A 192 -3.43 -11.53 1.47
CA LEU A 192 -3.63 -10.28 2.21
C LEU A 192 -5.09 -10.14 2.64
N ALA A 193 -5.29 -9.63 3.86
CA ALA A 193 -6.54 -9.01 4.28
C ALA A 193 -6.47 -7.52 3.94
N VAL A 194 -7.41 -7.02 3.14
CA VAL A 194 -7.60 -5.59 2.90
C VAL A 194 -8.45 -5.01 4.02
N LEU A 195 -7.81 -4.24 4.89
CA LEU A 195 -8.43 -3.66 6.08
C LEU A 195 -9.11 -2.32 5.77
N GLN A 196 -8.52 -1.53 4.86
CA GLN A 196 -9.06 -0.25 4.45
C GLN A 196 -8.49 0.20 3.09
N GLU A 197 -9.37 0.40 2.11
CA GLU A 197 -9.02 1.07 0.85
C GLU A 197 -8.75 2.56 1.10
N GLY A 198 -7.70 3.10 0.48
CA GLY A 198 -7.20 4.44 0.77
C GLY A 198 -6.61 4.61 2.17
N GLY A 199 -6.36 3.51 2.90
CA GLY A 199 -5.76 3.54 4.24
C GLY A 199 -4.23 3.51 4.21
N TYR A 200 -3.61 4.06 5.26
CA TYR A 200 -2.16 3.99 5.51
C TYR A 200 -1.89 3.34 6.87
N ALA A 201 -0.87 2.48 6.96
CA ALA A 201 -0.37 1.84 8.18
C ALA A 201 0.95 2.43 8.69
#